data_AF-A0A6L9ISR6-F1
#
_entry.id   AF-A0A6L9ISR6-F1
#
_cell.length_a   1.000
_cell.length_b   1.000
_cell.length_c   1.000
_cell.angle_alpha   90.00
_cell.angle_beta   90.00
_cell.angle_gamma   90.00
#
_symmetry.space_group_name_H-M   'P 1'
#
loop_
_entity.id
_entity.type
_entity.pdbx_description
1 polymer ?
#
loop_
_entity_poly.entity_id
_entity_poly.type
_entity_poly.pdbx_seq_one_letter_code
_entity_poly.pdbx_strand_id
1 'polypeptide(L)'
;MPRWLFFMILILVLVGTLAACSDNGDDDDDGGGQGPLYTELTVPPPPQVTTLPGCSASEVENWYEVAGANVDRFSMESLDALDNLPEPDQTGPLLQRLIQQRDAINAVNPSECVAPVHSEIVARVNSTVDSFDNYRQGLIDAARLRSEVQQYNDEIEQQKTIFEETTELFEDERRAEIEAEVTAQAGEE
;
A
#
# COMPACT_ATOMS: atom_id res chain seq x y z
N MET A 1 -47.62 -11.13 14.15
CA MET A 1 -46.36 -10.68 14.79
C MET A 1 -45.72 -9.65 13.89
N PRO A 2 -45.50 -8.40 14.33
CA PRO A 2 -45.09 -7.32 13.43
C PRO A 2 -43.61 -7.50 13.01
N ARG A 3 -43.35 -7.50 11.70
CA ARG A 3 -42.02 -7.67 11.06
C ARG A 3 -40.96 -6.64 11.50
N TRP A 4 -41.38 -5.56 12.16
CA TRP A 4 -40.51 -4.53 12.74
C TRP A 4 -39.76 -4.98 14.00
N LEU A 5 -40.27 -5.97 14.74
CA LEU A 5 -39.58 -6.50 15.92
C LEU A 5 -38.31 -7.29 15.53
N PHE A 6 -38.29 -7.92 14.36
CA PHE A 6 -37.13 -8.72 13.92
C PHE A 6 -35.95 -7.84 13.50
N PHE A 7 -36.22 -6.67 12.90
CA PHE A 7 -35.18 -5.74 12.45
C PHE A 7 -34.53 -4.97 13.61
N MET A 8 -35.28 -4.67 14.67
CA MET A 8 -34.75 -4.03 15.88
C MET A 8 -33.86 -4.95 16.73
N ILE A 9 -34.16 -6.25 16.79
CA ILE A 9 -33.33 -7.23 17.51
C ILE A 9 -32.00 -7.46 16.78
N LEU A 10 -31.99 -7.43 15.44
CA LEU A 10 -30.77 -7.66 14.65
C LEU A 10 -29.77 -6.50 14.74
N ILE A 11 -30.24 -5.26 14.91
CA ILE A 11 -29.40 -4.07 15.13
C ILE A 11 -28.79 -4.07 16.54
N LEU A 12 -29.50 -4.57 17.56
CA LEU A 12 -28.98 -4.66 18.93
C LEU A 12 -27.86 -5.70 19.12
N VAL A 13 -27.73 -6.67 18.21
CA VAL A 13 -26.64 -7.66 18.24
C VAL A 13 -25.35 -7.11 17.59
N LEU A 14 -25.44 -6.10 16.72
CA LEU A 14 -24.31 -5.56 15.96
C LEU A 14 -23.55 -4.42 16.65
N VAL A 15 -24.07 -3.89 17.77
CA VAL A 15 -23.43 -2.81 18.56
C VAL A 15 -22.64 -3.36 19.77
N GLY A 16 -22.52 -4.68 19.90
CA GLY A 16 -21.93 -5.34 21.09
C GLY A 16 -20.51 -5.92 20.93
N THR A 17 -19.85 -5.84 19.77
CA THR A 17 -18.56 -6.53 19.55
C THR A 17 -17.33 -5.63 19.55
N LEU A 18 -17.47 -4.38 20.00
CA LEU A 18 -16.35 -3.44 20.19
C LEU A 18 -16.22 -3.01 21.65
N ALA A 19 -16.15 -3.98 22.57
CA ALA A 19 -15.58 -3.84 23.92
C ALA A 19 -15.62 -5.19 24.67
N ALA A 20 -14.77 -6.15 24.27
CA ALA A 20 -14.37 -7.28 25.13
C ALA A 20 -13.13 -8.00 24.54
N CYS A 21 -11.99 -7.30 24.51
CA CYS A 21 -10.76 -7.92 24.99
C CYS A 21 -10.72 -7.64 26.50
N SER A 22 -11.49 -8.39 27.28
CA SER A 22 -11.41 -8.43 28.74
C SER A 22 -12.38 -9.50 29.21
N ASP A 23 -11.85 -10.67 29.59
CA ASP A 23 -12.06 -11.23 30.92
C ASP A 23 -11.25 -12.54 31.01
N ASN A 24 -10.16 -12.48 31.76
CA ASN A 24 -9.47 -13.66 32.26
C ASN A 24 -10.31 -14.17 33.43
N GLY A 25 -10.84 -15.38 33.31
CA GLY A 25 -11.44 -16.06 34.45
C GLY A 25 -10.41 -16.31 35.54
N ASP A 26 -10.82 -15.93 36.75
CA ASP A 26 -10.16 -16.08 38.05
C ASP A 26 -9.59 -17.48 38.30
N ASP A 27 -8.44 -17.56 38.96
CA ASP A 27 -8.41 -18.03 40.35
C ASP A 27 -7.02 -17.75 40.99
N ASP A 28 -7.11 -17.28 42.23
CA ASP A 28 -6.14 -17.32 43.33
C ASP A 28 -5.12 -16.18 43.57
N ASP A 29 -5.25 -15.68 44.80
CA ASP A 29 -4.22 -15.21 45.75
C ASP A 29 -3.84 -13.71 45.87
N ASP A 30 -4.42 -13.11 46.91
CA ASP A 30 -3.79 -12.28 47.96
C ASP A 30 -2.88 -11.08 47.62
N GLY A 31 -3.38 -9.89 47.99
CA GLY A 31 -2.61 -8.96 48.82
C GLY A 31 -2.15 -7.64 48.19
N GLY A 32 -2.96 -6.59 48.38
CA GLY A 32 -2.45 -5.28 48.82
C GLY A 32 -1.94 -4.27 47.78
N GLY A 33 -2.51 -3.07 47.83
CA GLY A 33 -1.82 -1.83 47.45
C GLY A 33 -2.31 -1.15 46.17
N GLN A 34 -3.17 -0.15 46.32
CA GLN A 34 -3.45 0.85 45.28
C GLN A 34 -2.17 1.63 44.94
N GLY A 35 -1.59 1.37 43.77
CA GLY A 35 -0.67 2.27 43.08
C GLY A 35 -1.40 2.98 41.92
N PRO A 36 -1.01 4.21 41.55
CA PRO A 36 -1.65 4.92 40.44
C PRO A 36 -1.42 4.16 39.13
N LEU A 37 -2.50 3.90 38.39
CA LEU A 37 -2.50 3.32 37.05
C LEU A 37 -1.77 4.27 36.09
N TYR A 38 -0.48 4.01 35.84
CA TYR A 38 0.18 4.54 34.66
C TYR A 38 -0.36 3.76 33.47
N THR A 39 -1.29 4.33 32.72
CA THR A 39 -1.58 3.87 31.38
C THR A 39 -0.34 4.18 30.55
N GLU A 40 0.53 3.20 30.40
CA GLU A 40 1.64 3.26 29.46
C GLU A 40 1.01 3.33 28.07
N LEU A 41 0.91 4.54 27.54
CA LEU A 41 0.45 4.80 26.19
C LEU A 41 1.53 4.23 25.28
N THR A 42 1.43 2.95 24.93
CA THR A 42 2.29 2.34 23.93
C THR A 42 1.91 2.97 22.60
N VAL A 43 2.55 4.10 22.31
CA VAL A 43 2.55 4.68 20.96
C VAL A 43 3.12 3.58 20.07
N PRO A 44 2.36 3.08 19.07
CA PRO A 44 2.91 2.13 18.13
C PRO A 44 4.20 2.75 17.56
N PRO A 45 5.29 1.97 17.46
CA PRO A 45 6.52 2.51 16.88
C PRO A 45 6.16 3.15 15.53
N PRO A 46 6.76 4.31 15.18
CA PRO A 46 6.56 4.88 13.87
C PRO A 46 6.81 3.79 12.82
N PRO A 47 6.06 3.77 11.69
CA PRO A 47 6.27 2.78 10.65
C PRO A 47 7.77 2.71 10.39
N GLN A 48 8.34 1.51 10.57
CA GLN A 48 9.75 1.31 10.26
C GLN A 48 9.82 1.51 8.76
N VAL A 49 10.43 2.62 8.35
CA VAL A 49 10.73 2.95 6.95
C VAL A 49 11.34 1.70 6.35
N THR A 50 10.58 0.99 5.52
CA THR A 50 11.07 -0.22 4.85
C THR A 50 11.86 0.24 3.65
N THR A 51 13.01 0.84 3.91
CA THR A 51 14.00 1.23 2.90
C THR A 51 14.47 -0.01 2.16
N LEU A 52 14.82 0.08 0.89
CA LEU A 52 15.48 -1.00 0.17
C LEU A 52 16.93 -1.15 0.65
N PRO A 53 17.22 -2.06 1.60
CA PRO A 53 18.51 -2.08 2.26
C PRO A 53 19.55 -2.66 1.31
N GLY A 54 20.64 -1.92 1.12
CA GLY A 54 21.73 -2.33 0.22
C GLY A 54 21.55 -1.91 -1.24
N CYS A 55 20.51 -1.14 -1.58
CA CYS A 55 20.44 -0.46 -2.87
C CYS A 55 21.36 0.75 -2.87
N SER A 56 21.91 1.10 -4.02
CA SER A 56 22.46 2.44 -4.24
C SER A 56 21.37 3.40 -4.73
N ALA A 57 21.57 4.70 -4.47
CA ALA A 57 20.67 5.76 -4.95
C ALA A 57 20.42 5.68 -6.47
N SER A 58 21.49 5.46 -7.23
CA SER A 58 21.42 5.37 -8.69
C SER A 58 20.62 4.17 -9.18
N GLU A 59 20.57 3.06 -8.43
CA GLU A 59 19.74 1.90 -8.79
C GLU A 59 18.25 2.18 -8.60
N VAL A 60 17.90 2.88 -7.52
CA VAL A 60 16.51 3.29 -7.22
C VAL A 60 16.04 4.35 -8.21
N GLU A 61 16.85 5.38 -8.46
CA GLU A 61 16.56 6.43 -9.44
C GLU A 61 16.39 5.84 -10.85
N ASN A 62 17.31 4.98 -11.28
CA ASN A 62 17.22 4.33 -12.59
C ASN A 62 15.96 3.47 -12.73
N TRP A 63 15.52 2.80 -11.65
CA TRP A 63 14.26 2.07 -11.69
C TRP A 63 13.06 3.02 -11.87
N TYR A 64 13.01 4.13 -11.13
CA TYR A 64 11.95 5.13 -11.27
C TYR A 64 11.87 5.72 -12.68
N GLU A 65 13.02 6.04 -13.28
CA GLU A 65 13.10 6.58 -14.64
C GLU A 65 12.57 5.60 -15.69
N VAL A 66 12.85 4.30 -15.53
CA VAL A 66 12.54 3.29 -16.54
C VAL A 66 11.14 2.67 -16.36
N ALA A 67 10.74 2.41 -15.11
CA ALA A 67 9.49 1.72 -14.78
C ALA A 67 8.43 2.64 -14.17
N GLY A 68 8.84 3.55 -13.27
CA GLY A 68 7.93 4.35 -12.44
C GLY A 68 6.86 5.09 -13.25
N ALA A 69 7.26 5.77 -14.32
CA ALA A 69 6.32 6.50 -15.17
C ALA A 69 5.24 5.60 -15.84
N ASN A 70 5.56 4.34 -16.15
CA ASN A 70 4.59 3.40 -16.69
C ASN A 70 3.66 2.87 -15.60
N VAL A 71 4.19 2.63 -14.39
CA VAL A 71 3.40 2.24 -13.21
C VAL A 71 2.41 3.34 -12.84
N ASP A 72 2.85 4.59 -12.78
CA ASP A 72 1.97 5.74 -12.47
C ASP A 72 0.85 5.88 -13.50
N ARG A 73 1.20 5.78 -14.79
CA ARG A 73 0.20 5.84 -15.86
C ARG A 73 -0.81 4.71 -15.76
N PHE A 74 -0.35 3.50 -15.47
CA PHE A 74 -1.21 2.34 -15.27
C PHE A 74 -2.16 2.56 -14.09
N SER A 75 -1.63 2.99 -12.95
CA SER A 75 -2.43 3.25 -11.74
C SER A 75 -3.47 4.33 -11.98
N MET A 76 -3.08 5.47 -12.56
CA MET A 76 -4.02 6.55 -12.90
C MET A 76 -5.11 6.08 -13.87
N GLU A 77 -4.76 5.41 -14.97
CA GLU A 77 -5.75 4.98 -15.96
C GLU A 77 -6.68 3.88 -15.41
N SER A 78 -6.15 2.95 -14.61
CA SER A 78 -6.95 1.88 -14.00
C SER A 78 -7.94 2.43 -12.97
N LEU A 79 -7.56 3.45 -12.19
CA LEU A 79 -8.43 4.11 -11.22
C LEU A 79 -9.46 5.02 -11.89
N ASP A 80 -9.07 5.84 -12.86
CA ASP A 80 -10.01 6.70 -13.62
C ASP A 80 -11.09 5.87 -14.34
N ALA A 81 -10.71 4.69 -14.83
CA ALA A 81 -11.65 3.75 -15.41
C ALA A 81 -12.71 3.26 -14.41
N LEU A 82 -12.50 3.31 -13.10
CA LEU A 82 -13.51 2.91 -12.12
C LEU A 82 -14.62 3.95 -11.96
N ASP A 83 -14.29 5.22 -12.14
CA ASP A 83 -15.21 6.35 -12.07
C ASP A 83 -16.07 6.45 -13.33
N ASN A 84 -15.46 6.13 -14.48
CA ASN A 84 -16.11 6.16 -15.80
C ASN A 84 -16.17 4.76 -16.43
N LEU A 85 -16.55 3.76 -15.63
CA LEU A 85 -16.48 2.35 -16.02
C LEU A 85 -17.35 2.07 -17.25
N PRO A 86 -16.76 1.61 -18.37
CA PRO A 86 -17.52 1.17 -19.53
C PRO A 86 -18.39 -0.03 -19.20
N GLU A 87 -19.45 -0.22 -20.00
CA GLU A 87 -20.17 -1.49 -20.00
C GLU A 87 -19.20 -2.65 -20.34
N PRO A 88 -19.44 -3.87 -19.85
CA PRO A 88 -18.52 -4.99 -20.03
C PRO A 88 -18.10 -5.23 -21.49
N ASP A 89 -19.02 -5.12 -22.44
CA ASP A 89 -18.75 -5.31 -23.88
C ASP A 89 -17.92 -4.18 -24.51
N GLN A 90 -17.87 -3.01 -23.87
CA GLN A 90 -17.12 -1.83 -24.30
C GLN A 90 -15.74 -1.71 -23.64
N THR A 91 -15.40 -2.62 -22.72
CA THR A 91 -14.14 -2.58 -21.96
C THR A 91 -12.90 -2.92 -22.81
N GLY A 92 -13.07 -3.53 -23.99
CA GLY A 92 -11.97 -3.99 -24.84
C GLY A 92 -10.85 -2.99 -25.12
N PRO A 93 -11.13 -1.74 -25.58
CA PRO A 93 -10.10 -0.73 -25.81
C PRO A 93 -9.34 -0.30 -24.55
N LEU A 94 -10.02 -0.21 -23.40
CA LEU A 94 -9.36 0.09 -22.12
C LEU A 94 -8.41 -1.05 -21.73
N LEU A 95 -8.92 -2.29 -21.76
CA LEU A 95 -8.13 -3.47 -21.41
C LEU A 95 -6.89 -3.61 -22.30
N GLN A 96 -6.99 -3.29 -23.59
CA GLN A 96 -5.84 -3.31 -24.49
C GLN A 96 -4.74 -2.30 -24.07
N ARG A 97 -5.11 -1.09 -23.62
CA ARG A 97 -4.15 -0.09 -23.16
C ARG A 97 -3.50 -0.49 -21.83
N LEU A 98 -4.29 -1.00 -20.89
CA LEU A 98 -3.78 -1.54 -19.62
C LEU A 98 -2.82 -2.72 -19.86
N ILE A 99 -3.12 -3.61 -20.81
CA ILE A 99 -2.23 -4.70 -21.23
C ILE A 99 -0.91 -4.16 -21.79
N GLN A 100 -0.95 -3.15 -22.66
CA GLN A 100 0.27 -2.55 -23.21
C GLN A 100 1.16 -1.94 -22.13
N GLN A 101 0.56 -1.28 -21.15
CA GLN A 101 1.29 -0.72 -20.00
C GLN A 101 1.87 -1.81 -19.11
N ARG A 102 1.09 -2.84 -18.78
CA ARG A 102 1.57 -4.04 -18.07
C ARG A 102 2.77 -4.67 -18.79
N ASP A 103 2.67 -4.86 -20.10
CA ASP A 103 3.74 -5.48 -20.89
C ASP A 103 5.00 -4.61 -20.90
N ALA A 104 4.85 -3.27 -20.94
CA ALA A 104 5.96 -2.34 -20.81
C ALA A 104 6.62 -2.39 -19.43
N ILE A 105 5.83 -2.50 -18.34
CA ILE A 105 6.34 -2.66 -16.98
C ILE A 105 7.09 -4.00 -16.84
N ASN A 106 6.51 -5.10 -17.34
CA ASN A 106 7.11 -6.45 -17.30
C ASN A 106 8.38 -6.58 -18.12
N ALA A 107 8.57 -5.74 -19.14
CA ALA A 107 9.76 -5.75 -19.99
C ALA A 107 10.99 -5.11 -19.32
N VAL A 108 10.80 -4.41 -18.19
CA VAL A 108 11.90 -3.83 -17.43
C VAL A 108 12.71 -4.95 -16.77
N ASN A 109 14.03 -4.91 -16.94
CA ASN A 109 14.95 -5.79 -16.20
C ASN A 109 15.54 -5.02 -15.02
N PRO A 110 14.97 -5.12 -13.80
CA PRO A 110 15.45 -4.39 -12.64
C PRO A 110 16.85 -4.86 -12.21
N SER A 111 17.59 -4.02 -11.47
CA SER A 111 18.76 -4.50 -10.75
C SER A 111 18.35 -5.48 -9.65
N GLU A 112 19.27 -6.30 -9.17
CA GLU A 112 18.98 -7.30 -8.13
C GLU A 112 18.39 -6.68 -6.87
N CYS A 113 18.79 -5.44 -6.53
CA CYS A 113 18.31 -4.79 -5.33
C CYS A 113 16.83 -4.36 -5.42
N VAL A 114 16.39 -3.85 -6.57
CA VAL A 114 15.00 -3.38 -6.77
C VAL A 114 14.06 -4.47 -7.30
N ALA A 115 14.62 -5.60 -7.73
CA ALA A 115 13.87 -6.73 -8.30
C ALA A 115 12.72 -7.27 -7.43
N PRO A 116 12.86 -7.41 -6.09
CA PRO A 116 11.78 -7.90 -5.25
C PRO A 116 10.55 -6.98 -5.29
N VAL A 117 10.75 -5.68 -5.08
CA VAL A 117 9.66 -4.69 -5.08
C VAL A 117 9.05 -4.56 -6.48
N HIS A 118 9.88 -4.54 -7.52
CA HIS A 118 9.40 -4.57 -8.90
C HIS A 118 8.50 -5.78 -9.18
N SER A 119 8.88 -6.97 -8.68
CA SER A 119 8.09 -8.19 -8.90
C SER A 119 6.73 -8.14 -8.20
N GLU A 120 6.66 -7.56 -7.00
CA GLU A 120 5.39 -7.34 -6.29
C GLU A 120 4.49 -6.36 -7.07
N ILE A 121 5.04 -5.25 -7.57
CA ILE A 121 4.31 -4.30 -8.43
C ILE A 121 3.77 -5.01 -9.67
N VAL A 122 4.62 -5.78 -10.37
CA VAL A 122 4.22 -6.57 -11.54
C VAL A 122 3.06 -7.52 -11.21
N ALA A 123 3.11 -8.20 -10.06
CA ALA A 123 2.03 -9.10 -9.63
C ALA A 123 0.70 -8.36 -9.47
N ARG A 124 0.70 -7.14 -8.92
CA ARG A 124 -0.51 -6.32 -8.74
C ARG A 124 -1.02 -5.69 -10.03
N VAL A 125 -0.11 -5.29 -10.93
CA VAL A 125 -0.46 -4.84 -12.28
C VAL A 125 -1.14 -5.99 -13.06
N ASN A 126 -0.58 -7.19 -13.00
CA ASN A 126 -1.18 -8.38 -13.62
C ASN A 126 -2.57 -8.67 -13.05
N SER A 127 -2.71 -8.64 -11.72
CA SER A 127 -3.99 -8.88 -11.03
C SER A 127 -5.06 -7.85 -11.43
N THR A 128 -4.67 -6.58 -11.58
CA THR A 128 -5.56 -5.51 -12.05
C THR A 128 -6.07 -5.76 -13.47
N VAL A 129 -5.18 -6.13 -14.39
CA VAL A 129 -5.56 -6.49 -15.78
C VAL A 129 -6.51 -7.68 -15.79
N ASP A 130 -6.25 -8.70 -14.98
CA ASP A 130 -7.10 -9.89 -14.87
C ASP A 130 -8.49 -9.53 -14.32
N SER A 131 -8.60 -8.64 -13.33
CA SER A 131 -9.89 -8.16 -12.82
C SER A 131 -10.70 -7.43 -13.90
N PHE A 132 -10.07 -6.55 -14.71
CA PHE A 132 -10.75 -5.92 -15.83
C PHE A 132 -11.22 -6.93 -16.90
N ASP A 133 -10.42 -7.95 -17.19
CA ASP A 133 -10.82 -9.00 -18.13
C ASP A 133 -11.95 -9.87 -17.57
N ASN A 134 -11.92 -10.20 -16.27
CA ASN A 134 -13.01 -10.91 -15.60
C ASN A 134 -14.32 -10.10 -15.62
N TYR A 135 -14.25 -8.79 -15.42
CA TYR A 135 -15.40 -7.89 -15.53
C TYR A 135 -15.95 -7.88 -16.97
N ARG A 136 -15.07 -7.73 -17.97
CA ARG A 136 -15.42 -7.78 -19.41
C ARG A 136 -16.13 -9.08 -19.78
N GLN A 137 -15.71 -10.20 -19.18
CA GLN A 137 -16.31 -11.52 -19.38
C GLN A 137 -17.60 -11.74 -18.58
N GLY A 138 -17.99 -10.82 -17.70
CA GLY A 138 -19.16 -10.94 -16.83
C GLY A 138 -18.97 -11.92 -15.66
N LEU A 139 -17.71 -12.25 -15.31
CA LEU A 139 -17.37 -13.15 -14.21
C LEU A 139 -17.41 -12.45 -12.85
N ILE A 140 -17.16 -11.15 -12.83
CA ILE A 140 -17.30 -10.28 -11.65
C ILE A 140 -18.16 -9.06 -12.02
N ASP A 141 -18.82 -8.48 -11.02
CA ASP A 141 -19.56 -7.24 -11.18
C ASP A 141 -18.68 -6.00 -10.97
N ALA A 142 -19.23 -4.83 -11.27
CA ALA A 142 -18.53 -3.55 -11.14
C ALA A 142 -18.13 -3.21 -9.69
N ALA A 143 -18.87 -3.69 -8.68
CA ALA A 143 -18.54 -3.41 -7.28
C ALA A 143 -17.30 -4.20 -6.85
N ARG A 144 -17.24 -5.47 -7.25
CA ARG A 144 -16.07 -6.32 -7.04
C ARG A 144 -14.85 -5.83 -7.81
N LEU A 145 -15.03 -5.44 -9.08
CA LEU A 145 -13.94 -4.83 -9.86
C LEU A 145 -13.34 -3.63 -9.13
N ARG A 146 -14.19 -2.69 -8.65
CA ARG A 146 -13.72 -1.51 -7.92
C ARG A 146 -12.92 -1.88 -6.68
N SER A 147 -13.43 -2.80 -5.88
CA SER A 147 -12.76 -3.25 -4.66
C SER A 147 -11.39 -3.87 -4.95
N GLU A 148 -11.29 -4.76 -5.95
CA GLU A 148 -10.03 -5.43 -6.30
C GLU A 148 -9.02 -4.43 -6.88
N VAL A 149 -9.43 -3.59 -7.83
CA VAL A 149 -8.53 -2.60 -8.47
C VAL A 149 -8.07 -1.53 -7.49
N GLN A 150 -8.93 -1.08 -6.57
CA GLN A 150 -8.52 -0.16 -5.50
C GLN A 150 -7.48 -0.81 -4.59
N GLN A 151 -7.76 -2.02 -4.09
CA GLN A 151 -6.83 -2.75 -3.24
C GLN A 151 -5.47 -2.92 -3.92
N TYR A 152 -5.44 -3.37 -5.17
CA TYR A 152 -4.17 -3.58 -5.88
C TYR A 152 -3.41 -2.29 -6.12
N ASN A 153 -4.10 -1.18 -6.39
CA ASN A 153 -3.46 0.14 -6.52
C ASN A 153 -2.93 0.65 -5.18
N ASP A 154 -3.64 0.45 -4.07
CA ASP A 154 -3.15 0.80 -2.73
C ASP A 154 -1.88 0.00 -2.39
N GLU A 155 -1.82 -1.26 -2.80
CA GLU A 155 -0.64 -2.12 -2.62
C GLU A 155 0.52 -1.69 -3.54
N ILE A 156 0.25 -1.29 -4.79
CA ILE A 156 1.26 -0.69 -5.68
C ILE A 156 1.81 0.59 -5.06
N GLU A 157 0.95 1.46 -4.54
CA GLU A 157 1.37 2.72 -3.95
C GLU A 157 2.22 2.51 -2.69
N GLN A 158 1.85 1.56 -1.83
CA GLN A 158 2.69 1.16 -0.69
C GLN A 158 4.09 0.69 -1.14
N GLN A 159 4.18 -0.08 -2.23
CA GLN A 159 5.47 -0.49 -2.78
C GLN A 159 6.25 0.68 -3.38
N LYS A 160 5.57 1.68 -3.94
CA LYS A 160 6.21 2.91 -4.43
C LYS A 160 6.75 3.76 -3.30
N THR A 161 6.02 3.91 -2.20
CA THR A 161 6.47 4.66 -1.02
C THR A 161 7.82 4.15 -0.51
N ILE A 162 8.08 2.85 -0.58
CA ILE A 162 9.39 2.26 -0.24
C ILE A 162 10.52 2.88 -1.07
N PHE A 163 10.32 3.08 -2.37
CA PHE A 163 11.32 3.68 -3.24
C PHE A 163 11.48 5.19 -2.98
N GLU A 164 10.39 5.92 -2.75
CA GLU A 164 10.38 7.35 -2.39
C GLU A 164 11.16 7.59 -1.09
N GLU A 165 10.82 6.85 -0.03
CA GLU A 165 11.50 6.93 1.27
C GLU A 165 12.99 6.58 1.14
N THR A 166 13.32 5.58 0.32
CA THR A 166 14.73 5.22 0.05
C THR A 166 15.47 6.37 -0.67
N THR A 167 14.80 7.06 -1.58
CA THR A 167 15.37 8.21 -2.32
C THR A 167 15.62 9.39 -1.38
N GLU A 168 14.65 9.74 -0.54
CA GLU A 168 14.77 10.82 0.44
C GLU A 168 15.95 10.61 1.39
N LEU A 169 16.19 9.38 1.84
CA LEU A 169 17.34 9.06 2.69
C LEU A 169 18.68 9.35 2.02
N PHE A 170 18.83 9.02 0.73
CA PHE A 170 20.05 9.33 0.00
C PHE A 170 20.25 10.84 -0.18
N GLU A 171 19.17 11.61 -0.36
CA GLU A 171 19.26 13.06 -0.43
C GLU A 171 19.70 13.69 0.90
N ASP A 172 19.20 13.17 2.02
CA ASP A 172 19.56 13.62 3.36
C ASP A 172 20.99 13.24 3.73
N GLU A 173 21.44 12.02 3.42
CA GLU A 173 22.83 11.60 3.61
C GLU A 173 23.81 12.50 2.82
N ARG A 174 23.48 12.77 1.54
CA ARG A 174 24.28 13.65 0.69
C ARG A 174 24.33 15.08 1.24
N ARG A 175 23.21 15.60 1.79
CA ARG A 175 23.18 16.93 2.40
C ARG A 175 24.08 17.01 3.63
N ALA A 176 24.02 16.00 4.50
CA ALA A 176 24.85 15.93 5.70
C ALA A 176 26.36 15.84 5.38
N GLU A 177 26.73 15.10 4.33
CA GLU A 177 28.12 15.03 3.85
C GLU A 177 28.62 16.41 3.39
N ILE A 178 27.84 17.13 2.57
CA ILE A 178 28.20 18.47 2.10
C ILE A 178 28.34 19.45 3.27
N GLU A 179 27.43 19.42 4.24
CA GLU A 179 27.50 20.28 5.43
C GLU A 179 28.76 19.99 6.27
N ALA A 180 29.14 18.72 6.40
CA ALA A 180 30.36 18.32 7.08
C ALA A 180 31.62 18.81 6.36
N GLU A 181 31.67 18.68 5.03
CA GLU A 181 32.79 19.20 4.22
C GLU A 181 32.93 20.72 4.31
N VAL A 182 31.82 21.46 4.21
CA VAL A 182 31.81 22.92 4.34
C VAL A 182 32.27 23.35 5.73
N THR A 183 31.82 22.66 6.78
CA THR A 183 32.22 22.96 8.15
C THR A 183 33.70 22.64 8.39
N ALA A 184 34.22 21.56 7.81
CA ALA A 184 35.64 21.21 7.90
C ALA A 184 36.54 22.26 7.22
N GLN A 185 36.16 22.73 6.03
CA GLN A 185 36.90 23.78 5.32
C GLN A 185 36.85 25.14 6.04
N ALA A 186 35.74 25.46 6.70
CA ALA A 186 35.60 26.69 7.48
C ALA A 186 36.38 26.70 8.81
N GLY A 187 36.83 25.54 9.30
CA GLY A 187 37.62 25.39 10.53
C GLY A 187 39.15 25.43 10.32
N GLU A 188 39.61 25.47 9.08
CA GLU A 188 41.04 25.51 8.71
C GLU A 188 41.55 26.94 8.38
N GLU A 189 40.70 27.97 8.48
CA GLU A 189 41.05 29.41 8.37
C GLU A 189 41.26 30.09 9.74
#